data_AF-A0A496UXL1-F1
#
_entry.id   AF-A0A496UXL1-F1
#
_cell.length_a   1.000
_cell.length_b   1.000
_cell.length_c   1.000
_cell.angle_alpha   90.00
_cell.angle_beta   90.00
_cell.angle_gamma   90.00
#
_symmetry.space_group_name_H-M   'P 1'
#
loop_
_entity.id
_entity.type
_entity.pdbx_description
1 polymer ?
#
loop_
_entity_poly.entity_id
_entity_poly.type
_entity_poly.pdbx_seq_one_letter_code
_entity_poly.pdbx_strand_id
1 'polypeptide(L)'
;MIPAPAFAAAELRPSALGRLHPSIRLGACVLGMATVFTVPPLAVAPAVLVPVVLLTTTGLDAGRQLRALTPWWSVALLVMAVHILTTTEAAPLGRPSWAGAVAGLVALTRVAGSAAWLAVLMRTVPLDELVSAVRWWFRPLRRLGLRDEDLPLMLVVALGTAPTVLGEARRIEAVVRLRQGSATANYRRNWMSRVRNRARVVVPLLETLMRRAEALGLSLRRRRPVGLDVGEPSWSARLTLLIWTVALVLTTWARLKAGGGA
;
A
#
# COMPACT_ATOMS: atom_id res chain seq x y z
N MET A 1 30.55 2.31 -7.94
CA MET A 1 29.26 1.63 -8.18
C MET A 1 28.91 0.85 -6.92
N ILE A 2 28.05 1.40 -6.08
CA ILE A 2 27.56 0.69 -4.89
C ILE A 2 26.44 -0.22 -5.40
N PRO A 3 26.48 -1.54 -5.14
CA PRO A 3 25.40 -2.43 -5.56
C PRO A 3 24.10 -1.87 -4.99
N ALA A 4 23.12 -1.63 -5.87
CA ALA A 4 21.76 -1.29 -5.45
C ALA A 4 21.37 -2.32 -4.38
N PRO A 5 20.79 -1.92 -3.24
CA PRO A 5 20.31 -2.88 -2.27
C PRO A 5 19.34 -3.78 -3.02
N ALA A 6 19.75 -5.04 -3.17
CA ALA A 6 18.90 -6.14 -3.57
C ALA A 6 17.82 -6.26 -2.50
N PHE A 7 16.80 -5.39 -2.56
CA PHE A 7 15.48 -5.78 -2.15
C PHE A 7 15.19 -6.96 -3.04
N ALA A 8 15.35 -8.14 -2.45
CA ALA A 8 15.15 -9.43 -3.06
C ALA A 8 14.09 -9.28 -4.14
N ALA A 9 14.55 -9.29 -5.39
CA ALA A 9 13.74 -9.78 -6.48
C ALA A 9 13.47 -11.23 -6.08
N ALA A 10 12.46 -11.42 -5.23
CA ALA A 10 11.78 -12.69 -5.17
C ALA A 10 11.42 -12.91 -6.62
N GLU A 11 12.09 -13.88 -7.26
CA GLU A 11 11.75 -14.35 -8.60
C GLU A 11 10.28 -14.72 -8.55
N LEU A 12 9.43 -13.75 -8.87
CA LEU A 12 8.02 -13.97 -9.04
C LEU A 12 7.95 -14.82 -10.28
N ARG A 13 7.43 -16.05 -10.13
CA ARG A 13 7.00 -16.84 -11.28
C ARG A 13 6.21 -15.92 -12.22
N PRO A 14 6.35 -16.06 -13.55
CA PRO A 14 5.56 -15.30 -14.50
C PRO A 14 4.07 -15.61 -14.28
N SER A 15 3.43 -14.82 -13.43
CA SER A 15 2.01 -14.90 -13.15
C SER A 15 1.28 -14.08 -14.22
N ALA A 16 0.05 -14.46 -14.55
CA ALA A 16 -0.78 -13.73 -15.52
C ALA A 16 -0.91 -12.24 -15.17
N LEU A 17 -0.85 -11.90 -13.88
CA LEU A 17 -0.86 -10.53 -13.36
C LEU A 17 0.46 -9.79 -13.62
N GLY A 18 1.61 -10.47 -13.57
CA GLY A 18 2.92 -9.88 -13.85
C GLY A 18 3.04 -9.35 -15.29
N ARG A 19 2.19 -9.82 -16.21
CA ARG A 19 2.16 -9.36 -17.61
C ARG A 19 1.32 -8.10 -17.82
N LEU A 20 0.54 -7.68 -16.82
CA LEU A 20 -0.29 -6.48 -16.89
C LEU A 20 0.54 -5.22 -16.60
N HIS A 21 0.17 -4.13 -17.25
CA HIS A 21 0.80 -2.82 -17.01
C HIS A 21 0.67 -2.41 -15.52
N PRO A 22 1.75 -1.91 -14.87
CA PRO A 22 1.75 -1.59 -13.44
C PRO A 22 0.62 -0.68 -12.97
N SER A 23 0.28 0.35 -13.76
CA SER A 23 -0.80 1.29 -13.42
C SER A 23 -2.16 0.63 -13.32
N ILE A 24 -2.38 -0.42 -14.13
CA ILE A 24 -3.64 -1.15 -14.21
C ILE A 24 -3.75 -2.13 -13.05
N ARG A 25 -2.65 -2.82 -12.70
CA ARG A 25 -2.59 -3.61 -11.47
C ARG A 25 -2.91 -2.78 -10.24
N LEU A 26 -2.28 -1.61 -10.12
CA LEU A 26 -2.55 -0.67 -9.02
C LEU A 26 -4.03 -0.31 -8.95
N GLY A 27 -4.59 0.18 -10.06
CA GLY A 27 -5.99 0.58 -10.11
C GLY A 27 -6.96 -0.57 -9.84
N ALA A 28 -6.73 -1.75 -10.43
CA ALA A 28 -7.54 -2.94 -10.22
C ALA A 28 -7.49 -3.41 -8.75
N CYS A 29 -6.34 -3.38 -8.08
CA CYS A 29 -6.24 -3.75 -6.67
C CYS A 29 -6.96 -2.74 -5.76
N VAL A 30 -6.82 -1.43 -6.03
CA VAL A 30 -7.50 -0.37 -5.27
C VAL A 30 -9.02 -0.46 -5.45
N LEU A 31 -9.49 -0.67 -6.68
CA LEU A 31 -10.91 -0.87 -6.97
C LEU A 31 -11.42 -2.16 -6.34
N GLY A 32 -10.66 -3.27 -6.45
CA GLY A 32 -10.97 -4.54 -5.79
C GLY A 32 -11.16 -4.38 -4.29
N MET A 33 -10.26 -3.66 -3.62
CA MET A 33 -10.39 -3.31 -2.20
C MET A 33 -11.69 -2.53 -1.94
N ALA A 34 -12.01 -1.53 -2.75
CA ALA A 34 -13.25 -0.77 -2.62
C ALA A 34 -14.51 -1.63 -2.85
N THR A 35 -14.49 -2.55 -3.82
CA THR A 35 -15.64 -3.42 -4.11
C THR A 35 -16.03 -4.26 -2.91
N VAL A 36 -15.06 -4.82 -2.18
CA VAL A 36 -15.31 -5.69 -1.01
C VAL A 36 -16.16 -4.99 0.06
N PHE A 37 -16.04 -3.67 0.23
CA PHE A 37 -16.83 -2.89 1.18
C PHE A 37 -18.26 -2.59 0.71
N THR A 38 -18.51 -2.63 -0.59
CA THR A 38 -19.79 -2.24 -1.20
C THR A 38 -20.73 -3.43 -1.42
N VAL A 39 -20.16 -4.63 -1.49
CA VAL A 39 -20.87 -5.88 -1.79
C VAL A 39 -21.78 -6.31 -0.61
N PRO A 40 -22.99 -6.82 -0.88
CA PRO A 40 -23.91 -7.30 0.16
C PRO A 40 -23.32 -8.50 0.92
N PRO A 41 -23.77 -8.79 2.15
CA PRO A 41 -23.20 -9.83 3.02
C PRO A 41 -23.01 -11.19 2.35
N LEU A 42 -24.00 -11.62 1.55
CA LEU A 42 -23.96 -12.89 0.80
C LEU A 42 -22.84 -12.96 -0.25
N ALA A 43 -22.47 -11.83 -0.85
CA ALA A 43 -21.48 -11.79 -1.91
C ALA A 43 -20.08 -11.40 -1.41
N VAL A 44 -19.89 -11.18 -0.10
CA VAL A 44 -18.55 -10.93 0.48
C VAL A 44 -17.65 -12.14 0.29
N ALA A 45 -18.16 -13.36 0.50
CA ALA A 45 -17.37 -14.59 0.35
C ALA A 45 -16.75 -14.74 -1.07
N PRO A 46 -17.51 -14.66 -2.19
CA PRO A 46 -16.91 -14.71 -3.52
C PRO A 46 -16.01 -13.51 -3.81
N ALA A 47 -16.30 -12.32 -3.27
CA ALA A 47 -15.43 -11.14 -3.45
C ALA A 47 -14.05 -11.31 -2.78
N VAL A 48 -13.98 -12.01 -1.65
CA VAL A 48 -12.72 -12.35 -0.96
C VAL A 48 -11.99 -13.51 -1.64
N LEU A 49 -12.73 -14.44 -2.26
CA LEU A 49 -12.12 -15.57 -2.97
C LEU A 49 -11.21 -15.10 -4.10
N VAL A 50 -11.56 -14.02 -4.80
CA VAL A 50 -10.77 -13.46 -5.91
C VAL A 50 -9.32 -13.16 -5.49
N PRO A 51 -9.04 -12.23 -4.55
CA PRO A 51 -7.66 -11.93 -4.15
C PRO A 51 -6.95 -13.16 -3.54
N VAL A 52 -7.67 -14.07 -2.88
CA VAL A 52 -7.08 -15.32 -2.35
C VAL A 52 -6.57 -16.22 -3.48
N VAL A 53 -7.35 -16.41 -4.55
CA VAL A 53 -6.92 -17.17 -5.74
C VAL A 53 -5.76 -16.44 -6.44
N LEU A 54 -5.80 -15.11 -6.56
CA LEU A 54 -4.66 -14.37 -7.10
C LEU A 54 -3.39 -14.62 -6.27
N LEU A 55 -3.49 -14.67 -4.94
CA LEU A 55 -2.36 -14.96 -4.05
C LEU A 55 -1.79 -16.37 -4.24
N THR A 56 -2.61 -17.39 -4.52
CA THR A 56 -2.06 -18.75 -4.77
C THR A 56 -1.25 -18.80 -6.05
N THR A 57 -1.60 -18.01 -7.07
CA THR A 57 -0.79 -17.89 -8.30
C THR A 57 0.57 -17.22 -8.08
N THR A 58 0.76 -16.52 -6.95
CA THR A 58 2.05 -15.91 -6.59
C THR A 58 3.06 -16.89 -5.97
N GLY A 59 2.68 -18.17 -5.80
CA GLY A 59 3.60 -19.25 -5.39
C GLY A 59 3.95 -19.27 -3.90
N LEU A 60 3.08 -18.73 -3.05
CA LEU A 60 3.35 -18.62 -1.62
C LEU A 60 2.75 -19.75 -0.79
N ASP A 61 3.52 -20.17 0.19
CA ASP A 61 3.10 -21.04 1.27
C ASP A 61 2.01 -20.37 2.11
N ALA A 62 0.82 -20.98 2.12
CA ALA A 62 -0.36 -20.50 2.86
C ALA A 62 -0.05 -20.30 4.36
N GLY A 63 0.87 -21.10 4.93
CA GLY A 63 1.30 -20.98 6.32
C GLY A 63 2.03 -19.68 6.65
N ARG A 64 2.72 -19.05 5.68
CA ARG A 64 3.35 -17.73 5.86
C ARG A 64 2.34 -16.60 5.77
N GLN A 65 1.30 -16.78 4.96
CA GLN A 65 0.22 -15.79 4.83
C GLN A 65 -0.62 -15.71 6.11
N LEU A 66 -0.94 -16.86 6.71
CA LEU A 66 -1.66 -16.92 7.99
C LEU A 66 -0.85 -16.34 9.16
N ARG A 67 0.47 -16.53 9.17
CA ARG A 67 1.36 -15.89 10.17
C ARG A 67 1.40 -14.36 10.06
N ALA A 68 1.22 -13.81 8.86
CA ALA A 68 1.12 -12.35 8.70
C ALA A 68 -0.16 -11.77 9.34
N LEU A 69 -1.18 -12.61 9.56
CA LEU A 69 -2.43 -12.24 10.24
C LEU A 69 -2.35 -12.41 11.76
N THR A 70 -1.24 -12.93 12.30
CA THR A 70 -1.10 -13.12 13.77
C THR A 70 -1.28 -11.80 14.56
N PRO A 71 -0.68 -10.66 14.18
CA PRO A 71 -0.90 -9.38 14.88
C PRO A 71 -2.34 -8.87 14.75
N TRP A 72 -3.07 -9.34 13.73
CA TRP A 72 -4.45 -8.94 13.45
C TRP A 72 -5.46 -9.59 14.39
N TRP A 73 -5.10 -10.67 15.09
CA TRP A 73 -6.04 -11.40 15.93
C TRP A 73 -6.62 -10.55 17.07
N SER A 74 -5.78 -9.70 17.68
CA SER A 74 -6.22 -8.77 18.74
C SER A 74 -7.26 -7.77 18.24
N VAL A 75 -7.05 -7.23 17.03
CA VAL A 75 -8.00 -6.30 16.40
C VAL A 75 -9.27 -7.04 15.99
N ALA A 76 -9.14 -8.25 15.44
CA ALA A 76 -10.28 -9.05 15.02
C ALA A 76 -11.20 -9.41 16.20
N LEU A 77 -10.62 -9.79 17.34
CA LEU A 77 -11.35 -10.07 18.57
C LEU A 77 -12.08 -8.82 19.07
N LEU A 78 -11.40 -7.67 19.10
CA LEU A 78 -12.02 -6.40 19.48
C LEU A 78 -13.21 -6.05 18.59
N VAL A 79 -13.04 -6.15 17.27
CA VAL A 79 -14.11 -5.86 16.29
C VAL A 79 -15.30 -6.80 16.50
N MET A 80 -15.05 -8.09 16.72
CA MET A 80 -16.10 -9.08 17.01
C MET A 80 -16.83 -8.76 18.31
N ALA A 81 -16.10 -8.44 19.38
CA ALA A 81 -16.69 -8.07 20.66
C ALA A 81 -17.59 -6.82 20.53
N VAL A 82 -17.12 -5.79 19.82
CA VAL A 82 -17.90 -4.57 19.59
C VAL A 82 -19.18 -4.86 18.79
N HIS A 83 -19.11 -5.66 17.73
CA HIS A 83 -20.31 -5.99 16.95
C HIS A 83 -21.30 -6.87 17.74
N ILE A 84 -20.82 -7.83 18.52
CA ILE A 84 -21.70 -8.65 19.36
C ILE A 84 -22.43 -7.81 20.42
N LEU A 85 -21.75 -6.79 20.99
CA LEU A 85 -22.28 -5.95 22.07
C LEU A 85 -23.12 -4.75 21.59
N THR A 86 -22.87 -4.24 20.39
CA THR A 86 -23.38 -2.92 19.94
C THR A 86 -24.38 -3.02 18.78
N THR A 87 -24.50 -4.16 18.09
CA THR A 87 -25.40 -4.25 16.92
C THR A 87 -26.87 -4.24 17.37
N THR A 88 -27.57 -3.16 17.03
CA THR A 88 -28.86 -2.74 17.58
C THR A 88 -30.10 -3.44 17.02
N GLU A 89 -29.99 -4.27 15.99
CA GLU A 89 -31.17 -4.93 15.39
C GLU A 89 -31.82 -6.02 16.27
N ALA A 90 -31.23 -6.38 17.42
CA ALA A 90 -31.81 -7.43 18.27
C ALA A 90 -31.60 -7.30 19.79
N ALA A 91 -30.86 -6.32 20.31
CA ALA A 91 -30.84 -6.09 21.76
C ALA A 91 -30.31 -4.69 22.12
N PRO A 92 -31.06 -3.87 22.88
CA PRO A 92 -30.48 -2.71 23.53
C PRO A 92 -29.60 -3.20 24.68
N LEU A 93 -28.33 -2.78 24.68
CA LEU A 93 -27.37 -2.82 25.79
C LEU A 93 -27.22 -4.18 26.52
N GLY A 94 -26.22 -4.96 26.10
CA GLY A 94 -25.57 -5.95 26.98
C GLY A 94 -25.98 -7.42 26.83
N ARG A 95 -26.83 -7.79 25.86
CA ARG A 95 -27.12 -9.20 25.55
C ARG A 95 -26.42 -9.62 24.25
N PRO A 96 -25.59 -10.68 24.28
CA PRO A 96 -24.92 -11.15 23.07
C PRO A 96 -25.97 -11.61 22.05
N SER A 97 -25.96 -11.00 20.87
CA SER A 97 -26.88 -11.32 19.78
C SER A 97 -26.19 -12.12 18.68
N TRP A 98 -26.86 -13.16 18.19
CA TRP A 98 -26.43 -13.93 17.01
C TRP A 98 -26.31 -13.03 15.77
N ALA A 99 -27.21 -12.06 15.60
CA ALA A 99 -27.14 -11.09 14.52
C ALA A 99 -25.86 -10.23 14.59
N GLY A 100 -25.44 -9.85 15.80
CA GLY A 100 -24.18 -9.13 16.03
C GLY A 100 -22.94 -9.98 15.72
N ALA A 101 -22.97 -11.28 16.01
CA ALA A 101 -21.89 -12.21 15.64
C ALA A 101 -21.77 -12.35 14.11
N VAL A 102 -22.89 -12.50 13.40
CA VAL A 102 -22.90 -12.56 11.92
C VAL A 102 -22.41 -11.24 11.32
N ALA A 103 -22.88 -10.10 11.83
CA ALA A 103 -22.43 -8.78 11.38
C ALA A 103 -20.92 -8.58 11.62
N GLY A 104 -20.42 -8.98 12.79
CA GLY A 104 -19.00 -8.98 13.11
C GLY A 104 -18.18 -9.87 12.17
N LEU A 105 -18.66 -11.07 11.86
CA LEU A 105 -18.01 -11.98 10.92
C LEU A 105 -17.95 -11.39 9.49
N VAL A 106 -19.03 -10.76 9.04
CA VAL A 106 -19.08 -10.06 7.75
C VAL A 106 -18.10 -8.87 7.72
N ALA A 107 -17.99 -8.12 8.83
CA ALA A 107 -17.02 -7.03 8.94
C ALA A 107 -15.58 -7.55 8.87
N LEU A 108 -15.26 -8.61 9.62
CA LEU A 108 -13.92 -9.22 9.62
C LEU A 108 -13.54 -9.77 8.25
N THR A 109 -14.47 -10.45 7.57
CA THR A 109 -14.22 -11.00 6.22
C THR A 109 -13.96 -9.90 5.20
N ARG A 110 -14.67 -8.76 5.26
CA ARG A 110 -14.39 -7.59 4.40
C ARG A 110 -12.98 -7.04 4.61
N VAL A 111 -12.58 -6.91 5.88
CA VAL A 111 -11.27 -6.40 6.22
C VAL A 111 -10.16 -7.37 5.81
N ALA A 112 -10.37 -8.68 6.03
CA ALA A 112 -9.46 -9.72 5.56
C ALA A 112 -9.32 -9.72 4.02
N GLY A 113 -10.43 -9.57 3.28
CA GLY A 113 -10.41 -9.44 1.83
C GLY A 113 -9.65 -8.22 1.33
N SER A 114 -9.82 -7.09 2.02
CA SER A 114 -9.11 -5.84 1.72
C SER A 114 -7.61 -5.98 1.98
N ALA A 115 -7.24 -6.64 3.09
CA ALA A 115 -5.86 -6.98 3.38
C ALA A 115 -5.27 -7.95 2.34
N ALA A 116 -6.06 -8.91 1.83
CA ALA A 116 -5.65 -9.81 0.76
C ALA A 116 -5.38 -9.05 -0.54
N TRP A 117 -6.23 -8.10 -0.93
CA TRP A 117 -5.99 -7.20 -2.07
C TRP A 117 -4.70 -6.39 -1.90
N LEU A 118 -4.48 -5.82 -0.72
CA LEU A 118 -3.25 -5.10 -0.41
C LEU A 118 -2.02 -6.02 -0.49
N ALA A 119 -2.14 -7.26 -0.01
CA ALA A 119 -1.07 -8.25 -0.09
C ALA A 119 -0.75 -8.65 -1.55
N VAL A 120 -1.76 -8.76 -2.41
CA VAL A 120 -1.57 -8.95 -3.86
C VAL A 120 -0.81 -7.76 -4.44
N LEU A 121 -1.26 -6.53 -4.17
CA LEU A 121 -0.64 -5.32 -4.69
C LEU A 121 0.84 -5.21 -4.28
N MET A 122 1.12 -5.34 -2.98
CA MET A 122 2.47 -5.20 -2.43
C MET A 122 3.43 -6.27 -2.94
N ARG A 123 2.92 -7.43 -3.35
CA ARG A 123 3.74 -8.52 -3.89
C ARG A 123 3.93 -8.44 -5.40
N THR A 124 2.91 -7.96 -6.10
CA THR A 124 2.94 -7.96 -7.56
C THR A 124 3.54 -6.69 -8.14
N VAL A 125 3.60 -5.58 -7.39
CA VAL A 125 4.11 -4.28 -7.88
C VAL A 125 5.35 -3.87 -7.08
N PRO A 126 6.57 -4.01 -7.64
CA PRO A 126 7.78 -3.49 -7.01
C PRO A 126 7.78 -1.96 -6.98
N LEU A 127 8.66 -1.38 -6.16
CA LEU A 127 8.60 0.06 -5.87
C LEU A 127 8.81 0.94 -7.11
N ASP A 128 9.71 0.57 -8.00
CA ASP A 128 9.99 1.26 -9.27
C ASP A 128 8.77 1.24 -10.21
N GLU A 129 8.10 0.09 -10.33
CA GLU A 129 6.83 -0.03 -11.04
C GLU A 129 5.71 0.76 -10.36
N LEU A 130 5.69 0.84 -9.02
CA LEU A 130 4.72 1.60 -8.25
C LEU A 130 4.85 3.10 -8.52
N VAL A 131 6.06 3.65 -8.50
CA VAL A 131 6.32 5.06 -8.84
C VAL A 131 5.80 5.39 -10.24
N SER A 132 6.08 4.48 -11.17
CA SER A 132 5.67 4.58 -12.56
C SER A 132 4.14 4.48 -12.75
N ALA A 133 3.50 3.58 -12.01
CA ALA A 133 2.04 3.42 -11.95
C ALA A 133 1.34 4.67 -11.40
N VAL A 134 1.84 5.21 -10.30
CA VAL A 134 1.31 6.40 -9.66
C VAL A 134 1.42 7.60 -10.60
N ARG A 135 2.56 7.77 -11.29
CA ARG A 135 2.73 8.81 -12.32
C ARG A 135 1.63 8.76 -13.39
N TRP A 136 1.30 7.57 -13.89
CA TRP A 136 0.24 7.41 -14.89
C TRP A 136 -1.13 7.90 -14.38
N TRP A 137 -1.47 7.59 -13.13
CA TRP A 137 -2.73 8.02 -12.49
C TRP A 137 -2.81 9.53 -12.22
N PHE A 138 -1.67 10.20 -12.06
CA PHE A 138 -1.63 11.66 -11.92
C PHE A 138 -1.68 12.42 -13.26
N ARG A 139 -1.52 11.75 -14.41
CA ARG A 139 -1.65 12.39 -15.74
C ARG A 139 -2.98 13.14 -15.96
N PRO A 140 -4.19 12.64 -15.60
CA PRO A 140 -5.42 13.38 -15.81
C PRO A 140 -5.51 14.68 -14.99
N LEU A 141 -4.87 14.75 -13.82
CA LEU A 141 -4.86 15.96 -12.99
C LEU A 141 -4.07 17.12 -13.64
N ARG A 142 -3.30 16.85 -14.70
CA ARG A 142 -2.65 17.86 -15.54
C ARG A 142 -3.64 18.86 -16.14
N ARG A 143 -4.85 18.39 -16.47
CA ARG A 143 -5.92 19.24 -17.03
C ARG A 143 -6.45 20.30 -16.04
N LEU A 144 -6.11 20.20 -14.75
CA LEU A 144 -6.54 21.14 -13.70
C LEU A 144 -5.55 22.31 -13.50
N GLY A 145 -4.63 22.54 -14.45
CA GLY A 145 -3.72 23.70 -14.42
C GLY A 145 -2.43 23.49 -13.62
N LEU A 146 -2.09 22.25 -13.26
CA LEU A 146 -0.78 21.91 -12.73
C LEU A 146 0.27 22.00 -13.85
N ARG A 147 1.28 22.88 -13.70
CA ARG A 147 2.36 23.08 -14.69
C ARG A 147 3.00 21.74 -15.05
N ASP A 148 3.05 21.48 -16.35
CA ASP A 148 2.80 20.15 -16.94
C ASP A 148 4.00 19.19 -17.00
N GLU A 149 5.21 19.67 -16.77
CA GLU A 149 6.44 18.94 -17.09
C GLU A 149 7.19 18.47 -15.83
N ASP A 150 7.16 19.28 -14.77
CA ASP A 150 8.05 19.08 -13.62
C ASP A 150 7.43 18.23 -12.50
N LEU A 151 6.11 18.29 -12.28
CA LEU A 151 5.46 17.56 -11.19
C LEU A 151 5.64 16.02 -11.29
N PRO A 152 5.49 15.40 -12.47
CA PRO A 152 5.79 13.98 -12.64
C PRO A 152 7.27 13.66 -12.38
N LEU A 153 8.19 14.54 -12.80
CA LEU A 153 9.61 14.38 -12.58
C LEU A 153 9.97 14.49 -11.09
N MET A 154 9.42 15.48 -10.39
CA MET A 154 9.60 15.67 -8.95
C MET A 154 9.12 14.45 -8.16
N LEU A 155 7.95 13.90 -8.52
CA LEU A 155 7.41 12.70 -7.88
C LEU A 155 8.32 11.48 -8.10
N VAL A 156 8.79 11.27 -9.33
CA VAL A 156 9.71 10.15 -9.66
C VAL A 156 11.02 10.28 -8.90
N VAL A 157 11.59 11.49 -8.86
CA VAL A 157 12.81 11.77 -8.10
C VAL A 157 12.57 11.55 -6.60
N ALA A 158 11.49 12.09 -6.04
CA ALA A 158 11.20 11.98 -4.61
C ALA A 158 10.98 10.52 -4.18
N LEU A 159 10.12 9.79 -4.88
CA LEU A 159 9.80 8.41 -4.53
C LEU A 159 10.97 7.46 -4.84
N GLY A 160 11.69 7.67 -5.94
CA GLY A 160 12.85 6.87 -6.33
C GLY A 160 14.06 7.08 -5.42
N THR A 161 14.21 8.28 -4.84
CA THR A 161 15.29 8.55 -3.88
C THR A 161 14.98 8.05 -2.47
N ALA A 162 13.70 7.88 -2.10
CA ALA A 162 13.31 7.47 -0.76
C ALA A 162 14.06 6.23 -0.21
N PRO A 163 14.22 5.11 -0.96
CA PRO A 163 14.99 3.95 -0.46
C PRO A 163 16.45 4.28 -0.17
N THR A 164 17.07 5.09 -1.03
CA THR A 164 18.47 5.48 -0.86
C THR A 164 18.65 6.41 0.35
N VAL A 165 17.69 7.31 0.59
CA VAL A 165 17.71 8.21 1.75
C VAL A 165 17.50 7.42 3.04
N LEU A 166 16.61 6.43 3.05
CA LEU A 166 16.43 5.53 4.19
C LEU A 166 17.68 4.68 4.46
N GLY A 167 18.38 4.24 3.41
CA GLY A 167 19.66 3.55 3.53
C GLY A 167 20.73 4.43 4.17
N GLU A 168 20.87 5.67 3.69
CA GLU A 168 21.84 6.63 4.25
C GLU A 168 21.47 7.04 5.68
N ALA A 169 20.18 7.22 5.99
CA ALA A 169 19.71 7.47 7.35
C ALA A 169 20.16 6.36 8.31
N ARG A 170 20.01 5.09 7.92
CA ARG A 170 20.45 3.93 8.72
C ARG A 170 21.96 3.87 8.86
N ARG A 171 22.71 4.21 7.81
CA ARG A 171 24.17 4.27 7.82
C ARG A 171 24.68 5.36 8.77
N ILE A 172 24.13 6.56 8.67
CA ILE A 172 24.42 7.68 9.58
C ILE A 172 24.04 7.30 11.01
N GLU A 173 22.86 6.71 11.21
CA GLU A 173 22.43 6.23 12.53
C GLU A 173 23.41 5.22 13.12
N ALA A 174 23.91 4.26 12.34
CA ALA A 174 24.91 3.31 12.78
C ALA A 174 26.23 4.00 13.18
N VAL A 175 26.72 4.95 12.38
CA VAL A 175 27.94 5.73 12.70
C VAL A 175 27.76 6.55 13.97
N VAL A 176 26.62 7.23 14.12
CA VAL A 176 26.31 8.03 15.32
C VAL A 176 26.24 7.13 16.56
N ARG A 177 25.67 5.92 16.45
CA ARG A 177 25.65 4.95 17.56
C ARG A 177 27.04 4.45 17.92
N LEU A 178 27.90 4.15 16.94
CA LEU A 178 29.28 3.72 17.19
C LEU A 178 30.11 4.79 17.91
N ARG A 179 29.98 6.06 17.48
CA ARG A 179 30.67 7.19 18.12
C ARG A 179 30.24 7.44 19.57
N GLN A 180 29.03 7.05 19.95
CA GLN A 180 28.53 7.24 21.31
C GLN A 180 28.96 6.13 22.28
N GLY A 181 29.53 5.03 21.79
CA GLY A 181 29.83 3.86 22.61
C GLY A 181 28.58 3.28 23.29
N SER A 182 28.74 2.22 24.09
CA SER A 182 27.65 1.52 24.81
C SER A 182 26.87 2.37 25.83
N ALA A 183 27.12 3.69 25.91
CA ALA A 183 26.43 4.65 26.78
C ALA A 183 24.90 4.75 26.56
N THR A 184 24.38 4.11 25.51
CA THR A 184 22.94 4.01 25.23
C THR A 184 22.18 2.99 26.08
N ALA A 185 22.83 2.15 26.90
CA ALA A 185 22.12 1.21 27.77
C ALA A 185 21.16 1.92 28.76
N ASN A 186 21.51 3.11 29.23
CA ASN A 186 20.69 3.90 30.18
C ASN A 186 19.74 4.91 29.53
N TYR A 187 19.75 5.06 28.19
CA TYR A 187 18.90 6.04 27.48
C TYR A 187 17.48 5.55 27.21
N ARG A 188 17.14 4.33 27.63
CA ARG A 188 15.80 3.75 27.42
C ARG A 188 14.70 4.52 28.17
N ARG A 189 15.04 5.35 29.17
CA ARG A 189 14.08 5.95 30.12
C ARG A 189 13.60 7.38 29.81
N ASN A 190 14.27 8.18 28.98
CA ASN A 190 13.90 9.59 28.78
C ASN A 190 13.50 9.92 27.32
N TRP A 191 12.30 10.45 27.10
CA TRP A 191 11.83 10.87 25.77
C TRP A 191 12.76 11.91 25.14
N MET A 192 13.12 12.95 25.91
CA MET A 192 13.91 14.09 25.44
C MET A 192 15.24 13.65 24.83
N SER A 193 15.78 12.62 25.44
CA SER A 193 17.05 11.99 25.11
C SER A 193 16.97 11.23 23.76
N ARG A 194 15.82 10.61 23.45
CA ARG A 194 15.53 10.01 22.13
C ARG A 194 15.39 11.04 21.03
N VAL A 195 14.69 12.15 21.29
CA VAL A 195 14.51 13.24 20.31
C VAL A 195 15.86 13.85 19.96
N ARG A 196 16.69 14.15 20.96
CA ARG A 196 18.04 14.68 20.75
C ARG A 196 18.91 13.73 19.94
N ASN A 197 18.82 12.42 20.17
CA ASN A 197 19.56 11.45 19.38
C ASN A 197 19.11 11.40 17.92
N ARG A 198 17.80 11.49 17.65
CA ARG A 198 17.28 11.57 16.27
C ARG A 198 17.71 12.87 15.57
N ALA A 199 17.67 14.00 16.27
CA ALA A 199 18.09 15.29 15.71
C ALA A 199 19.53 15.28 15.18
N ARG A 200 20.44 14.54 15.84
CA ARG A 200 21.85 14.38 15.39
C ARG A 200 21.99 13.66 14.05
N VAL A 201 21.05 12.80 13.68
CA VAL A 201 21.03 12.11 12.38
C VAL A 201 20.45 13.02 11.30
N VAL A 202 19.50 13.90 11.65
CA VAL A 202 18.81 14.77 10.70
C VAL A 202 19.75 15.78 10.05
N VAL A 203 20.62 16.44 10.82
CA VAL A 203 21.55 17.46 10.28
C VAL A 203 22.46 16.92 9.16
N PRO A 204 23.26 15.85 9.35
CA PRO A 204 24.10 15.31 8.29
C PRO A 204 23.30 14.73 7.12
N LEU A 205 22.10 14.21 7.39
CA LEU A 205 21.21 13.73 6.34
C LEU A 205 20.70 14.89 5.47
N LEU A 206 20.32 16.02 6.07
CA LEU A 206 19.91 17.22 5.33
C LEU A 206 21.05 17.77 4.47
N GLU A 207 22.27 17.86 4.99
CA GLU A 207 23.44 18.28 4.20
C GLU A 207 23.63 17.36 2.99
N THR A 208 23.54 16.05 3.20
CA THR A 208 23.67 15.05 2.12
C THR A 208 22.57 15.19 1.08
N LEU A 209 21.33 15.44 1.51
CA LEU A 209 20.20 15.68 0.62
C LEU A 209 20.36 16.95 -0.20
N MET A 210 20.82 18.05 0.40
CA MET A 210 21.04 19.32 -0.32
C MET A 210 22.13 19.19 -1.37
N ARG A 211 23.28 18.61 -1.01
CA ARG A 211 24.36 18.33 -1.98
C ARG A 211 23.87 17.46 -3.15
N ARG A 212 23.01 16.47 -2.87
CA ARG A 212 22.46 15.60 -3.90
C ARG A 212 21.42 16.30 -4.77
N ALA A 213 20.58 17.16 -4.19
CA ALA A 213 19.62 17.97 -4.92
C ALA A 213 20.33 18.96 -5.86
N GLU A 214 21.40 19.61 -5.41
CA GLU A 214 22.25 20.48 -6.24
C GLU A 214 22.90 19.72 -7.39
N ALA A 215 23.52 18.57 -7.12
CA ALA A 215 24.14 17.72 -8.13
C ALA A 215 23.11 17.20 -9.17
N LEU A 216 21.91 16.83 -8.71
CA LEU A 216 20.82 16.41 -9.58
C LEU A 216 20.30 17.57 -10.45
N GLY A 217 20.15 18.76 -9.88
CA GLY A 217 19.73 19.95 -10.63
C GLY A 217 20.72 20.30 -11.75
N LEU A 218 22.03 20.21 -11.47
CA LEU A 218 23.07 20.44 -12.47
C LEU A 218 23.08 19.36 -13.57
N SER A 219 22.83 18.10 -13.23
CA SER A 219 22.79 17.01 -14.21
C SER A 219 21.56 17.09 -15.12
N LEU A 220 20.39 17.40 -14.57
CA LEU A 220 19.14 17.58 -15.32
C LEU A 220 19.20 18.76 -16.30
N ARG A 221 19.94 19.83 -15.97
CA ARG A 221 20.20 20.96 -16.90
C ARG A 221 21.07 20.54 -18.10
N ARG A 222 21.96 19.56 -17.92
CA ARG A 222 22.88 19.08 -18.97
C ARG A 222 22.31 17.94 -19.81
N ARG A 223 21.41 17.14 -19.24
CA ARG A 223 20.82 15.97 -19.90
C ARG A 223 19.34 15.87 -19.54
N ARG A 224 18.48 15.73 -20.54
CA ARG A 224 17.07 15.40 -20.30
C ARG A 224 16.96 13.96 -19.77
N PRO A 225 16.16 13.70 -18.72
CA PRO A 225 15.90 12.34 -18.28
C PRO A 225 15.20 11.56 -19.39
N VAL A 226 15.90 10.56 -19.95
CA VAL A 226 15.39 9.63 -20.95
C VAL A 226 14.76 8.44 -20.22
N GLY A 227 13.52 8.06 -20.58
CA GLY A 227 12.92 6.80 -20.14
C GLY A 227 11.90 6.87 -18.99
N LEU A 228 11.15 7.97 -18.87
CA LEU A 228 10.09 8.04 -17.86
C LEU A 228 8.76 7.40 -18.29
N ASP A 229 8.54 7.19 -19.58
CA ASP A 229 7.31 6.59 -20.09
C ASP A 229 7.40 5.07 -20.10
N VAL A 230 6.81 4.47 -19.06
CA VAL A 230 6.16 3.17 -19.21
C VAL A 230 5.19 3.31 -20.38
N GLY A 231 5.42 2.54 -21.45
CA GLY A 231 4.60 2.59 -22.66
C GLY A 231 3.11 2.49 -22.33
N GLU A 232 2.26 2.98 -23.24
CA GLU A 232 0.83 2.99 -22.95
C GLU A 232 0.31 1.59 -22.62
N PRO A 233 -0.60 1.46 -21.63
CA PRO A 233 -1.20 0.18 -21.34
C PRO A 233 -1.94 -0.35 -22.56
N SER A 234 -1.76 -1.64 -22.85
CA SER A 234 -2.48 -2.34 -23.90
C SER A 234 -4.00 -2.24 -23.70
N TRP A 235 -4.76 -2.30 -24.79
CA TRP A 235 -6.22 -2.30 -24.75
C TRP A 235 -6.80 -3.41 -23.87
N SER A 236 -6.23 -4.61 -23.93
CA SER A 236 -6.64 -5.74 -23.09
C SER A 236 -6.45 -5.47 -21.59
N ALA A 237 -5.38 -4.76 -21.23
CA ALA A 237 -5.16 -4.38 -19.84
C ALA A 237 -6.18 -3.30 -19.41
N ARG A 238 -6.52 -2.32 -20.27
CA ARG A 238 -7.55 -1.30 -19.95
C ARG A 238 -8.91 -1.93 -19.65
N LEU A 239 -9.26 -3.04 -20.29
CA LEU A 239 -10.49 -3.79 -20.02
C LEU A 239 -10.55 -4.32 -18.58
N THR A 240 -9.43 -4.78 -18.00
CA THR A 240 -9.42 -5.25 -16.60
C THR A 240 -9.77 -4.13 -15.62
N LEU A 241 -9.28 -2.91 -15.87
CA LEU A 241 -9.66 -1.72 -15.11
C LEU A 241 -11.15 -1.43 -15.26
N LEU A 242 -11.66 -1.49 -16.50
CA LEU A 242 -13.07 -1.24 -16.80
C LEU A 242 -13.98 -2.26 -16.07
N ILE A 243 -13.63 -3.54 -16.09
CA ILE A 243 -14.36 -4.60 -15.37
C ILE A 243 -14.47 -4.28 -13.89
N TRP A 244 -13.36 -3.89 -13.23
CA TRP A 244 -13.38 -3.54 -11.81
C TRP A 244 -14.16 -2.26 -11.52
N THR A 245 -14.10 -1.26 -12.40
CA THR A 245 -14.92 -0.05 -12.24
C THR A 245 -16.41 -0.35 -12.39
N VAL A 246 -16.81 -1.17 -13.38
CA VAL A 246 -18.20 -1.57 -13.58
C VAL A 246 -18.67 -2.41 -12.42
N ALA A 247 -17.86 -3.35 -11.93
CA ALA A 247 -18.18 -4.13 -10.73
C ALA A 247 -18.44 -3.21 -9.53
N LEU A 248 -17.60 -2.21 -9.28
CA LEU A 248 -17.79 -1.24 -8.20
C LEU A 248 -19.06 -0.41 -8.36
N VAL A 249 -19.34 0.08 -9.57
CA VAL A 249 -20.54 0.88 -9.85
C VAL A 249 -21.80 0.02 -9.67
N LEU A 250 -21.80 -1.22 -10.16
CA LEU A 250 -22.93 -2.12 -10.01
C LEU A 250 -23.18 -2.49 -8.54
N THR A 251 -22.14 -2.77 -7.77
CA THR A 251 -22.28 -3.14 -6.34
C THR A 251 -22.70 -1.96 -5.49
N THR A 252 -22.18 -0.76 -5.77
CA THR A 252 -22.62 0.48 -5.09
C THR A 252 -24.06 0.82 -5.44
N TRP A 253 -24.46 0.71 -6.72
CA TRP A 253 -25.84 0.93 -7.15
C TRP A 253 -26.81 -0.08 -6.53
N ALA A 254 -26.46 -1.37 -6.52
CA ALA A 254 -27.26 -2.41 -5.88
C ALA A 254 -27.43 -2.15 -4.38
N ARG A 255 -26.37 -1.69 -3.70
CA ARG A 255 -26.43 -1.32 -2.28
C ARG A 255 -27.33 -0.12 -2.02
N LEU A 256 -27.26 0.92 -2.86
CA LEU A 256 -28.14 2.09 -2.75
C LEU A 256 -29.61 1.72 -2.97
N LYS A 257 -29.89 0.85 -3.95
CA LYS A 257 -31.25 0.36 -4.21
C LYS A 257 -31.79 -0.50 -3.06
N ALA A 258 -30.95 -1.32 -2.44
CA ALA A 258 -31.34 -2.11 -1.27
C ALA A 258 -31.54 -1.24 0.00
N GLY A 259 -30.80 -0.14 0.13
CA GLY A 259 -30.91 0.79 1.27
C GLY A 259 -31.99 1.86 1.14
N GLY A 260 -32.49 2.14 -0.07
CA GLY A 260 -33.58 3.11 -0.31
C GLY A 260 -34.99 2.54 -0.24
N GLY A 261 -35.14 1.26 0.15
CA GLY A 261 -36.43 0.57 0.29
C GLY A 261 -36.80 0.19 1.72
N ALA A 262 -36.06 0.70 2.71
CA ALA A 262 -36.34 0.59 4.14
C ALA A 262 -36.61 1.99 4.71
#